data_AF-A0A9D0TGA8-F1
#
_entry.id   AF-A0A9D0TGA8-F1
#
_cell.length_a   1.000
_cell.length_b   1.000
_cell.length_c   1.000
_cell.angle_alpha   90.00
_cell.angle_beta   90.00
_cell.angle_gamma   90.00
#
_symmetry.space_group_name_H-M   'P 1'
#
loop_
_entity.id
_entity.type
_entity.pdbx_description
1 polymer ?
#
loop_
_entity_poly.entity_id
_entity_poly.type
_entity_poly.pdbx_seq_one_letter_code
_entity_poly.pdbx_strand_id
1 'polypeptide(L)' 'MRIGIDLGGTKIELQALNQQGQTLFRQRVATPQGDYRGTL' A
#
# COMPACT_ATOMS: atom_id res chain seq x y z
N MET A 1 -5.02 -4.63 -15.04
CA MET A 1 -4.20 -4.43 -13.84
C MET A 1 -5.06 -3.72 -12.80
N ARG A 2 -5.02 -4.14 -11.54
CA ARG A 2 -5.71 -3.49 -10.42
C ARG A 2 -4.67 -3.11 -9.36
N ILE A 3 -4.79 -1.92 -8.77
CA ILE A 3 -3.90 -1.47 -7.70
C ILE A 3 -4.77 -1.20 -6.47
N GLY A 4 -4.42 -1.80 -5.35
CA GLY A 4 -4.99 -1.54 -4.04
C GLY A 4 -3.96 -0.86 -3.15
N ILE A 5 -4.43 0.11 -2.36
CA ILE A 5 -3.65 0.77 -1.33
C ILE A 5 -4.45 0.66 -0.02
N ASP A 6 -3.80 0.16 1.03
CA ASP A 6 -4.34 0.15 2.39
C ASP A 6 -3.53 1.11 3.26
N LEU A 7 -4.21 2.10 3.84
CA LEU A 7 -3.62 3.14 4.67
C LEU A 7 -3.98 2.86 6.13
N GLY A 8 -3.20 1.98 6.76
CA GLY A 8 -3.31 1.70 8.19
C GLY A 8 -2.55 2.73 9.04
N GLY A 9 -2.97 2.89 10.29
CA GLY A 9 -2.25 3.72 11.26
C GLY A 9 -0.82 3.21 11.51
N THR A 10 -0.59 1.90 11.54
CA THR A 10 0.74 1.37 11.83
C THR A 10 1.58 1.11 10.57
N LYS A 11 0.93 0.69 9.48
CA LYS A 11 1.57 0.28 8.23
C LYS A 11 0.74 0.70 7.03
N ILE A 12 1.41 1.02 5.93
CA ILE A 12 0.82 1.26 4.62
C ILE A 12 1.19 0.10 3.70
N GLU A 13 0.22 -0.39 2.94
CA GLU A 13 0.43 -1.44 1.94
C GLU A 13 -0.01 -1.00 0.55
N LEU A 14 0.76 -1.41 -0.46
CA LEU A 14 0.39 -1.35 -1.86
C LEU A 14 0.44 -2.75 -2.45
N GLN A 15 -0.58 -3.09 -3.25
CA GLN A 15 -0.63 -4.34 -3.98
C GLN A 15 -1.12 -4.14 -5.41
N ALA A 16 -0.36 -4.64 -6.38
CA ALA A 16 -0.75 -4.70 -7.79
C ALA A 16 -1.15 -6.13 -8.17
N LEU A 17 -2.30 -6.27 -8.81
CA LEU A 17 -2.84 -7.55 -9.28
C LEU A 17 -3.00 -7.57 -10.80
N ASN A 18 -2.79 -8.74 -11.41
CA ASN A 18 -3.16 -8.98 -12.80
C ASN A 18 -4.69 -9.17 -12.96
N GLN A 19 -5.14 -9.46 -14.18
CA GLN A 19 -6.58 -9.63 -14.46
C GLN A 19 -7.17 -10.86 -13.77
N GLN A 20 -6.36 -11.88 -13.51
CA GLN A 20 -6.72 -13.11 -12.82
C GLN A 20 -6.64 -12.98 -11.28
N GLY A 21 -6.34 -11.78 -10.77
CA GLY A 21 -6.22 -11.52 -9.33
C GLY A 21 -4.88 -11.97 -8.70
N GLN A 22 -3.91 -12.42 -9.50
CA GLN A 22 -2.60 -12.81 -9.00
C GLN A 22 -1.78 -11.58 -8.65
N THR A 23 -1.02 -11.66 -7.56
CA THR A 23 -0.13 -10.57 -7.13
C THR A 23 1.05 -10.44 -8.09
N LEU A 24 1.19 -9.26 -8.69
CA LEU A 24 2.35 -8.88 -9.49
C LEU A 24 3.37 -8.11 -8.67
N PHE A 25 2.91 -7.30 -7.71
CA PHE A 25 3.76 -6.52 -6.83
C PHE A 25 3.10 -6.32 -5.47
N ARG A 26 3.93 -6.29 -4.42
CA ARG A 26 3.52 -5.95 -3.06
C ARG A 26 4.62 -5.16 -2.39
N GLN A 27 4.24 -4.07 -1.72
CA GLN A 27 5.13 -3.29 -0.87
C GLN A 27 4.40 -2.94 0.42
N ARG A 28 5.12 -3.04 1.54
CA ARG A 28 4.65 -2.63 2.87
C ARG A 28 5.70 -1.73 3.49
N VAL A 29 5.25 -0.60 4.02
CA VAL A 29 6.11 0.39 4.69
C VAL A 29 5.52 0.77 6.04
N ALA A 30 6.37 1.32 6.92
CA ALA A 30 5.89 1.92 8.15
C ALA A 30 5.06 3.17 7.85
N THR A 31 3.93 3.34 8.52
CA THR A 31 3.19 4.60 8.46
C THR A 31 4.01 5.67 9.20
N PRO A 32 4.23 6.85 8.60
CA PRO A 32 4.95 7.94 9.25
C PRO A 32 4.06 8.59 10.33
N GLN A 33 4.08 8.00 11.53
CA GLN A 33 3.29 8.44 12.67
C GLN A 33 3.64 9.87 13.08
N GLY A 34 2.62 10.72 13.25
CA GLY A 34 2.80 12.13 13.60
C GLY A 34 3.34 13.00 12.46
N ASP A 35 3.62 12.44 11.28
CA ASP A 35 4.05 13.17 10.08
C ASP A 35 3.04 12.94 8.95
N TYR A 36 2.03 13.83 8.92
CA TYR A 36 1.00 13.81 7.88
C TYR A 36 1.59 14.02 6.48
N ARG A 37 2.65 14.83 6.35
CA ARG A 37 3.28 15.09 5.05
C ARG A 37 3.98 13.86 4.51
N GLY A 38 4.56 13.03 5.37
CA GLY A 38 5.11 11.73 4.97
C GLY A 38 4.06 10.74 4.43
N THR A 39 2.76 11.01 4.64
CA THR A 39 1.66 10.16 4.14
C THR A 39 1.12 10.61 2.77
N LEU A 40 1.36 11.87 2.36
CA LEU A 40 0.92 12.45 1.08
C LEU A 40 1.94 12.17 -0.04
#